data_AF-T0ZRA4-F1
#
_entry.id   AF-T0ZRA4-F1
#
_cell.length_a   1.000
_cell.length_b   1.000
_cell.length_c   1.000
_cell.angle_alpha   90.00
_cell.angle_beta   90.00
_cell.angle_gamma   90.00
#
_symmetry.space_group_name_H-M   'P 1'
#
loop_
_entity.id
_entity.type
_entity.pdbx_description
1 polymer ?
#
loop_
_entity_poly.entity_id
_entity_poly.type
_entity_poly.pdbx_seq_one_letter_code
_entity_poly.pdbx_strand_id
1 'polypeptide(L)'
;MRNAQLAQARDAVHRLEQDPDAQRVAADQLRDARHDLQRADAASAKHRSPAEVTYLAYLADREAEAGKAYTDAFRTRQALAKGNEERRRILLDARNREIRQARIAAQNARGAARAAHRRMLSTQTQLQQERRQLSALKARETARGLQLTLASDLLFSNASATLHPGATQQLGQLVEFMRRNPKARIIVEGYTDSVGPAAYNQQLSQACAQAVAGAIEAGGISSRRIQAIGR
;
A
#
# COMPACT_ATOMS: atom_id res chain seq x y z
N MET A 1 -24.93 22.07 80.59
CA MET A 1 -24.96 22.50 79.17
C MET A 1 -24.49 21.34 78.30
N ARG A 2 -25.13 21.09 77.15
CA ARG A 2 -24.74 20.03 76.22
C ARG A 2 -23.49 20.48 75.45
N ASN A 3 -22.40 19.69 75.47
CA ASN A 3 -21.18 20.05 74.74
C ASN A 3 -21.37 19.75 73.24
N ALA A 4 -21.40 20.79 72.40
CA ALA A 4 -21.62 20.67 70.97
C ALA A 4 -20.49 19.93 70.25
N GLN A 5 -19.23 20.15 70.66
CA GLN A 5 -18.07 19.47 70.09
C GLN A 5 -18.13 17.97 70.33
N LEU A 6 -18.56 17.54 71.53
CA LEU A 6 -18.73 16.12 71.84
C LEU A 6 -19.81 15.46 70.96
N ALA A 7 -20.91 16.16 70.69
CA ALA A 7 -21.94 15.65 69.78
C ALA A 7 -21.41 15.51 68.34
N GLN A 8 -20.69 16.52 67.84
CA GLN A 8 -20.05 16.47 66.52
C GLN A 8 -19.04 15.32 66.40
N ALA A 9 -18.19 15.14 67.42
CA ALA A 9 -17.21 14.06 67.45
C ALA A 9 -17.87 12.68 67.41
N ARG A 10 -18.97 12.46 68.15
CA ARG A 10 -19.75 11.21 68.08
C ARG A 10 -20.27 10.95 66.67
N ASP A 11 -20.83 11.97 66.02
CA ASP A 11 -21.36 11.84 64.65
C ASP A 11 -20.24 11.60 63.62
N ALA A 12 -19.08 12.22 63.78
CA ALA A 12 -17.92 12.01 62.91
C ALA A 12 -17.34 10.59 63.05
N VAL A 13 -17.11 10.14 64.29
CA VAL A 13 -16.60 8.80 64.58
C VAL A 13 -17.59 7.75 64.08
N HIS A 14 -18.87 7.86 64.43
CA HIS A 14 -19.88 6.89 64.01
C HIS A 14 -20.01 6.78 62.49
N ARG A 15 -19.94 7.90 61.74
CA ARG A 15 -19.92 7.86 60.27
C ARG A 15 -18.69 7.13 59.73
N LEU A 16 -17.53 7.35 60.34
CA LEU A 16 -16.30 6.66 59.95
C LEU A 16 -16.37 5.16 60.28
N GLU A 17 -16.97 4.77 61.41
CA GLU A 17 -17.19 3.38 61.79
C GLU A 17 -18.10 2.62 60.83
N GLN A 18 -19.13 3.29 60.32
CA GLN A 18 -20.07 2.73 59.35
C GLN A 18 -19.49 2.59 57.94
N ASP A 19 -18.36 3.23 57.65
CA ASP A 19 -17.72 3.15 56.34
C ASP A 19 -16.83 1.88 56.24
N PRO A 20 -17.19 0.88 55.40
CA PRO A 20 -16.43 -0.35 55.28
C PRO A 20 -15.04 -0.16 54.66
N ASP A 21 -14.85 0.89 53.84
CA ASP A 21 -13.52 1.22 53.34
C ASP A 21 -12.67 1.80 54.47
N ALA A 22 -13.24 2.65 55.34
CA ALA A 22 -12.52 3.22 56.46
C ALA A 22 -12.02 2.14 57.44
N GLN A 23 -12.82 1.09 57.69
CA GLN A 23 -12.40 -0.07 58.49
C GLN A 23 -11.16 -0.78 57.91
N ARG A 24 -10.94 -0.68 56.59
CA ARG A 24 -9.82 -1.31 55.90
C ARG A 24 -8.62 -0.39 55.72
N VAL A 25 -8.84 0.88 55.35
CA VAL A 25 -7.77 1.79 54.92
C VAL A 25 -7.46 2.90 55.91
N ALA A 26 -8.31 3.12 56.90
CA ALA A 26 -8.17 4.13 57.94
C ALA A 26 -8.35 3.50 59.35
N ALA A 27 -7.96 2.24 59.50
CA ALA A 27 -8.17 1.47 60.74
C ALA A 27 -7.49 2.10 61.97
N ASP A 28 -6.30 2.69 61.78
CA ASP A 28 -5.58 3.36 62.85
C ASP A 28 -6.29 4.64 63.28
N GLN A 29 -6.67 5.50 62.33
CA GLN A 29 -7.44 6.72 62.61
C GLN A 29 -8.80 6.40 63.26
N LEU A 30 -9.45 5.31 62.84
CA LEU A 30 -10.70 4.86 63.45
C LEU A 30 -10.51 4.39 64.90
N ARG A 31 -9.43 3.65 65.18
CA ARG A 31 -9.10 3.19 66.54
C ARG A 31 -8.77 4.36 67.46
N ASP A 32 -7.97 5.30 66.98
CA ASP A 32 -7.56 6.45 67.77
C ASP A 32 -8.78 7.35 68.05
N ALA A 33 -9.60 7.62 67.02
CA ALA A 33 -10.79 8.46 67.16
C ALA A 33 -11.81 7.88 68.15
N ARG A 34 -11.97 6.54 68.15
CA ARG A 34 -12.77 5.81 69.15
C ARG A 34 -12.23 5.98 70.55
N HIS A 35 -10.91 5.84 70.71
CA HIS A 35 -10.25 5.95 72.01
C HIS A 35 -10.43 7.36 72.60
N ASP A 36 -10.22 8.40 71.79
CA ASP A 36 -10.38 9.78 72.27
C ASP A 36 -11.85 10.17 72.48
N LEU A 37 -12.77 9.63 71.69
CA LEU A 37 -14.20 9.81 71.93
C LEU A 37 -14.62 9.15 73.26
N GLN A 38 -14.16 7.93 73.53
CA GLN A 38 -14.43 7.25 74.79
C GLN A 38 -13.91 8.03 76.00
N ARG A 39 -12.74 8.67 75.87
CA ARG A 39 -12.18 9.56 76.90
C ARG A 39 -13.02 10.82 77.07
N ALA A 40 -13.48 11.44 75.97
CA ALA A 40 -14.34 12.62 76.01
C ALA A 40 -15.70 12.32 76.68
N ASP A 41 -16.29 11.16 76.36
CA ASP A 41 -17.53 10.68 76.97
C ASP A 41 -17.35 10.41 78.47
N ALA A 42 -16.26 9.76 78.86
CA ALA A 42 -15.93 9.52 80.27
C ALA A 42 -15.69 10.82 81.04
N ALA A 43 -15.01 11.81 80.44
CA ALA A 43 -14.80 13.13 81.05
C ALA A 43 -16.12 13.89 81.25
N SER A 44 -17.03 13.83 80.25
CA SER A 44 -18.36 14.43 80.35
C SER A 44 -19.21 13.75 81.43
N ALA A 45 -19.17 12.42 81.52
CA ALA A 45 -19.92 11.65 82.53
C ALA A 45 -19.43 11.92 83.96
N LYS A 46 -18.13 12.18 84.13
CA LYS A 46 -17.51 12.52 85.42
C LYS A 46 -17.62 14.01 85.78
N HIS A 47 -18.38 14.80 85.03
CA HIS A 47 -18.52 16.25 85.21
C HIS A 47 -17.17 16.99 85.29
N ARG A 48 -16.18 16.56 84.48
CA ARG A 48 -14.91 17.25 84.32
C ARG A 48 -15.11 18.64 83.69
N SER A 49 -14.03 19.42 83.65
CA SER A 49 -14.10 20.79 83.12
C SER A 49 -14.60 20.79 81.67
N PRO A 50 -15.43 21.77 81.25
CA PRO A 50 -15.89 21.87 79.87
C PRO A 50 -14.74 21.94 78.86
N ALA A 51 -13.61 22.57 79.22
CA ALA A 51 -12.42 22.67 78.38
C ALA A 51 -11.79 21.29 78.10
N GLU A 52 -11.71 20.42 79.11
CA GLU A 52 -11.17 19.06 78.96
C GLU A 52 -12.04 18.21 78.03
N VAL A 53 -13.38 18.26 78.20
CA VAL A 53 -14.31 17.54 77.33
C VAL A 53 -14.21 18.04 75.88
N THR A 54 -14.15 19.36 75.67
CA THR A 54 -14.01 19.95 74.34
C THR A 54 -12.67 19.58 73.69
N TYR A 55 -11.57 19.56 74.43
CA TYR A 55 -10.27 19.17 73.90
C TYR A 55 -10.23 17.71 73.44
N LEU A 56 -10.73 16.77 74.26
CA LEU A 56 -10.77 15.35 73.89
C LEU A 56 -11.73 15.09 72.72
N ALA A 57 -12.90 15.75 72.72
CA ALA A 57 -13.83 15.69 71.60
C ALA A 57 -13.23 16.28 70.32
N TYR A 58 -12.42 17.33 70.42
CA TYR A 58 -11.69 17.89 69.29
C TYR A 58 -10.68 16.90 68.71
N LEU A 59 -9.91 16.19 69.54
CA LEU A 59 -8.97 15.17 69.05
C LEU A 59 -9.69 14.04 68.32
N ALA A 60 -10.77 13.51 68.90
CA ALA A 60 -11.59 12.47 68.27
C ALA A 60 -12.17 12.91 66.92
N ASP A 61 -12.67 14.15 66.83
CA ASP A 61 -13.18 14.74 65.59
C ASP A 61 -12.06 14.87 64.53
N ARG A 62 -10.87 15.34 64.93
CA ARG A 62 -9.71 15.46 64.03
C ARG A 62 -9.23 14.13 63.47
N GLU A 63 -9.20 13.09 64.29
CA GLU A 63 -8.82 11.75 63.85
C GLU A 63 -9.88 11.15 62.93
N ALA A 64 -11.17 11.38 63.22
CA ALA A 64 -12.27 10.99 62.34
C ALA A 64 -12.19 11.71 60.97
N GLU A 65 -11.91 13.02 60.96
CA GLU A 65 -11.69 13.79 59.72
C GLU A 65 -10.50 13.25 58.91
N ALA A 66 -9.38 12.93 59.57
CA ALA A 66 -8.21 12.34 58.92
C ALA A 66 -8.54 10.97 58.32
N GLY A 67 -9.25 10.11 59.05
CA GLY A 67 -9.68 8.80 58.55
C GLY A 67 -10.61 8.90 57.34
N LYS A 68 -11.52 9.89 57.34
CA LYS A 68 -12.35 10.19 56.18
C LYS A 68 -11.52 10.60 54.97
N ALA A 69 -10.55 11.50 55.15
CA ALA A 69 -9.67 11.96 54.08
C ALA A 69 -8.85 10.80 53.46
N TYR A 70 -8.34 9.87 54.28
CA TYR A 70 -7.68 8.66 53.80
C TYR A 70 -8.61 7.77 52.97
N THR A 71 -9.85 7.59 53.44
CA THR A 71 -10.86 6.77 52.77
C THR A 71 -11.27 7.36 51.42
N ASP A 72 -11.50 8.67 51.37
CA ASP A 72 -11.82 9.39 50.14
C ASP A 72 -10.66 9.33 49.14
N ALA A 73 -9.42 9.57 49.61
CA ALA A 73 -8.23 9.46 48.77
C ALA A 73 -8.04 8.05 48.20
N PHE A 74 -8.32 7.02 48.99
CA PHE A 74 -8.29 5.63 48.54
C PHE A 74 -9.30 5.37 47.41
N ARG A 75 -10.55 5.83 47.58
CA ARG A 75 -11.60 5.70 46.54
C ARG A 75 -11.23 6.44 45.26
N THR A 76 -10.73 7.66 45.37
CA THR A 76 -10.26 8.44 44.21
C THR A 76 -9.13 7.72 43.49
N ARG A 77 -8.13 7.18 44.21
CA ARG A 77 -7.04 6.40 43.61
C ARG A 77 -7.56 5.15 42.89
N GLN A 78 -8.53 4.44 43.48
CA GLN A 78 -9.11 3.25 42.85
C GLN A 78 -9.87 3.62 41.56
N ALA A 79 -10.65 4.70 41.58
CA ALA A 79 -11.37 5.20 40.42
C ALA A 79 -10.40 5.60 39.28
N LEU A 80 -9.31 6.30 39.62
CA LEU A 80 -8.25 6.64 38.65
C LEU A 80 -7.57 5.40 38.08
N ALA A 81 -7.27 4.41 38.91
CA ALA A 81 -6.66 3.16 38.45
C ALA A 81 -7.57 2.41 37.45
N LYS A 82 -8.88 2.31 37.74
CA LYS A 82 -9.86 1.72 36.83
C LYS A 82 -9.97 2.51 35.52
N GLY A 83 -10.09 3.83 35.59
CA GLY A 83 -10.18 4.68 34.41
C GLY A 83 -8.93 4.62 33.53
N ASN A 84 -7.75 4.55 34.14
CA ASN A 84 -6.49 4.38 33.42
C ASN A 84 -6.41 3.02 32.71
N GLU A 85 -6.90 1.95 33.35
CA GLU A 85 -6.93 0.61 32.74
C GLU A 85 -7.91 0.56 31.56
N GLU A 86 -9.10 1.15 31.70
CA GLU A 86 -10.07 1.27 30.61
C GLU A 86 -9.51 2.09 29.45
N ARG A 87 -8.88 3.23 29.73
CA ARG A 87 -8.19 4.06 28.72
C ARG A 87 -7.11 3.25 28.00
N ARG A 88 -6.30 2.48 28.75
CA ARG A 88 -5.25 1.63 28.19
C ARG A 88 -5.83 0.58 27.23
N ARG A 89 -6.94 -0.07 27.59
CA ARG A 89 -7.64 -1.02 26.72
C ARG A 89 -8.12 -0.36 25.42
N ILE A 90 -8.79 0.79 25.52
CA ILE A 90 -9.30 1.52 24.35
C ILE A 90 -8.15 1.91 23.40
N LEU A 91 -7.04 2.42 23.94
CA LEU A 91 -5.87 2.80 23.14
C LEU A 91 -5.22 1.60 22.45
N LEU A 92 -5.11 0.46 23.15
CA LEU A 92 -4.60 -0.78 22.56
C LEU A 92 -5.51 -1.29 21.44
N ASP A 93 -6.82 -1.25 21.62
CA ASP A 93 -7.78 -1.66 20.60
C ASP A 93 -7.72 -0.76 19.37
N ALA A 94 -7.64 0.57 19.56
CA ALA A 94 -7.44 1.52 18.48
C ALA A 94 -6.12 1.23 17.73
N ARG A 95 -5.03 1.01 18.46
CA ARG A 95 -3.73 0.69 17.86
C ARG A 95 -3.75 -0.63 17.09
N ASN A 96 -4.43 -1.64 17.60
CA ASN A 96 -4.59 -2.92 16.94
C ASN A 96 -5.40 -2.81 15.64
N ARG A 97 -6.43 -1.95 15.61
CA ARG A 97 -7.19 -1.65 14.38
C ARG A 97 -6.31 -0.97 13.34
N GLU A 98 -5.52 0.03 13.73
CA GLU A 98 -4.56 0.70 12.84
C GLU A 98 -3.54 -0.28 12.25
N ILE A 99 -2.91 -1.12 13.08
CA ILE A 99 -1.94 -2.12 12.63
C ILE A 99 -2.57 -3.08 11.62
N ARG A 100 -3.81 -3.54 11.87
CA ARG A 100 -4.54 -4.42 10.95
C ARG A 100 -4.77 -3.75 9.60
N GLN A 101 -5.25 -2.50 9.60
CA GLN A 101 -5.48 -1.72 8.38
C GLN A 101 -4.17 -1.50 7.61
N ALA A 102 -3.10 -1.11 8.30
CA ALA A 102 -1.78 -0.93 7.71
C ALA A 102 -1.24 -2.22 7.07
N ARG A 103 -1.42 -3.38 7.72
CA ARG A 103 -1.03 -4.69 7.17
C ARG A 103 -1.79 -5.04 5.90
N ILE A 104 -3.11 -4.82 5.88
CA ILE A 104 -3.95 -5.06 4.70
C ILE A 104 -3.53 -4.14 3.55
N ALA A 105 -3.35 -2.84 3.83
CA ALA A 105 -2.90 -1.87 2.83
C ALA A 105 -1.52 -2.25 2.26
N ALA A 106 -0.57 -2.64 3.12
CA ALA A 106 0.76 -3.08 2.69
C ALA A 106 0.70 -4.38 1.86
N GLN A 107 -0.16 -5.33 2.21
CA GLN A 107 -0.36 -6.56 1.44
C GLN A 107 -0.93 -6.25 0.05
N ASN A 108 -1.95 -5.39 -0.03
CA ASN A 108 -2.56 -4.98 -1.28
C ASN A 108 -1.57 -4.23 -2.17
N ALA A 109 -0.80 -3.29 -1.60
CA ALA A 109 0.23 -2.55 -2.32
C ALA A 109 1.34 -3.48 -2.86
N ARG A 110 1.78 -4.47 -2.06
CA ARG A 110 2.73 -5.50 -2.51
C ARG A 110 2.16 -6.36 -3.64
N GLY A 111 0.88 -6.73 -3.55
CA GLY A 111 0.17 -7.47 -4.61
C GLY A 111 0.13 -6.69 -5.92
N ALA A 112 -0.26 -5.41 -5.85
CA ALA A 112 -0.31 -4.51 -7.00
C ALA A 112 1.09 -4.31 -7.63
N ALA A 113 2.13 -4.09 -6.81
CA ALA A 113 3.50 -3.95 -7.27
C ALA A 113 4.01 -5.20 -7.99
N ARG A 114 3.73 -6.40 -7.45
CA ARG A 114 4.06 -7.68 -8.10
C ARG A 114 3.34 -7.84 -9.44
N ALA A 115 2.06 -7.49 -9.51
CA ALA A 115 1.28 -7.56 -10.75
C ALA A 115 1.82 -6.58 -11.81
N ALA A 116 2.14 -5.35 -11.41
CA ALA A 116 2.76 -4.35 -12.28
C ALA A 116 4.12 -4.84 -12.81
N HIS A 117 4.96 -5.40 -11.95
CA HIS A 117 6.26 -5.95 -12.34
C HIS A 117 6.13 -7.09 -13.36
N ARG A 118 5.19 -8.03 -13.14
CA ARG A 118 4.91 -9.10 -14.11
C ARG A 118 4.48 -8.56 -15.47
N ARG A 119 3.62 -7.53 -15.50
CA ARG A 119 3.20 -6.87 -16.75
C ARG A 119 4.38 -6.25 -17.48
N MET A 120 5.25 -5.53 -16.77
CA MET A 120 6.46 -4.93 -17.35
C MET A 120 7.37 -5.99 -17.97
N LEU A 121 7.63 -7.09 -17.26
CA LEU A 121 8.44 -8.20 -17.78
C LEU A 121 7.80 -8.84 -19.02
N SER A 122 6.48 -9.07 -19.02
CA SER A 122 5.80 -9.62 -20.19
C SER A 122 5.87 -8.68 -21.40
N THR A 123 5.66 -7.38 -21.21
CA THR A 123 5.76 -6.38 -22.27
C THR A 123 7.19 -6.29 -22.81
N GLN A 124 8.19 -6.34 -21.93
CA GLN A 124 9.60 -6.33 -22.35
C GLN A 124 9.95 -7.58 -23.15
N THR A 125 9.42 -8.75 -22.76
CA THR A 125 9.62 -10.01 -23.47
C THR A 125 8.97 -9.96 -24.85
N GLN A 126 7.75 -9.44 -24.96
CA GLN A 126 7.04 -9.23 -26.24
C GLN A 126 7.83 -8.32 -27.17
N LEU A 127 8.26 -7.15 -26.69
CA LEU A 127 9.07 -6.21 -27.47
C LEU A 127 10.38 -6.85 -27.96
N GLN A 128 11.03 -7.67 -27.13
CA GLN A 128 12.22 -8.40 -27.55
C GLN A 128 11.93 -9.44 -28.64
N GLN A 129 10.81 -10.17 -28.54
CA GLN A 129 10.40 -11.12 -29.57
C GLN A 129 10.08 -10.43 -30.89
N GLU A 130 9.36 -9.31 -30.85
CA GLU A 130 9.08 -8.48 -32.03
C GLU A 130 10.37 -7.98 -32.68
N ARG A 131 11.29 -7.43 -31.89
CA ARG A 131 12.61 -7.00 -32.38
C ARG A 131 13.39 -8.14 -33.03
N ARG A 132 13.35 -9.35 -32.45
CA ARG A 132 13.99 -10.54 -33.04
C ARG A 132 13.37 -10.90 -34.38
N GLN A 133 12.03 -10.89 -34.50
CA GLN A 133 11.34 -11.18 -35.76
C GLN A 133 11.73 -10.16 -36.85
N LEU A 134 11.78 -8.87 -36.52
CA LEU A 134 12.23 -7.82 -37.44
C LEU A 134 13.70 -8.00 -37.84
N SER A 135 14.58 -8.34 -36.90
CA SER A 135 16.00 -8.60 -37.20
C SER A 135 16.22 -9.87 -38.05
N ALA A 136 15.39 -10.91 -37.87
CA ALA A 136 15.48 -12.15 -38.67
C ALA A 136 15.16 -11.88 -40.14
N LEU A 137 14.26 -10.92 -40.39
CA LEU A 137 13.98 -10.43 -41.73
C LEU A 137 15.12 -9.56 -42.28
N LYS A 138 16.23 -9.32 -41.57
CA LYS A 138 17.29 -8.35 -41.94
C LYS A 138 16.76 -6.94 -42.21
N ALA A 139 15.61 -6.60 -41.64
CA ALA A 139 14.98 -5.33 -41.85
C ALA A 139 15.66 -4.25 -40.99
N ARG A 140 15.92 -3.07 -41.56
CA ARG A 140 16.50 -1.91 -40.88
C ARG A 140 15.43 -0.85 -40.68
N GLU A 141 15.37 -0.24 -39.50
CA GLU A 141 14.55 0.97 -39.31
C GLU A 141 15.21 2.15 -40.01
N THR A 142 14.43 2.87 -40.83
CA THR A 142 14.85 4.08 -41.55
C THR A 142 13.82 5.18 -41.36
N ALA A 143 14.15 6.42 -41.73
CA ALA A 143 13.20 7.54 -41.70
C ALA A 143 11.95 7.32 -42.58
N ARG A 144 12.02 6.41 -43.57
CA ARG A 144 10.89 6.04 -44.45
C ARG A 144 10.11 4.82 -43.94
N GLY A 145 10.47 4.29 -42.76
CA GLY A 145 9.90 3.07 -42.18
C GLY A 145 10.88 1.90 -42.22
N LEU A 146 10.33 0.69 -42.15
CA LEU A 146 11.12 -0.54 -42.13
C LEU A 146 11.63 -0.88 -43.54
N GLN A 147 12.94 -0.85 -43.76
CA GLN A 147 13.56 -1.20 -45.04
C GLN A 147 14.10 -2.63 -45.01
N LEU A 148 13.69 -3.43 -46.00
CA LEU A 148 14.20 -4.77 -46.25
C LEU A 148 15.08 -4.75 -47.50
N THR A 149 16.35 -5.13 -47.40
CA THR A 149 17.22 -5.29 -48.57
C THR A 149 17.30 -6.77 -48.94
N LEU A 150 16.82 -7.09 -50.14
CA LEU A 150 16.95 -8.41 -50.73
C LEU A 150 18.15 -8.39 -51.69
N ALA A 151 19.02 -9.39 -51.64
CA ALA A 151 20.19 -9.46 -52.50
C ALA A 151 19.78 -9.88 -53.92
N SER A 152 20.15 -9.10 -54.94
CA SER A 152 19.78 -9.36 -56.34
C SER A 152 20.19 -10.74 -56.83
N ASP A 153 21.37 -11.22 -56.45
CA ASP A 153 21.92 -12.53 -56.86
C ASP A 153 21.07 -13.74 -56.38
N LEU A 154 20.24 -13.53 -55.37
CA LEU A 154 19.32 -14.55 -54.85
C LEU A 154 17.93 -14.45 -55.48
N LEU A 155 17.61 -13.30 -56.08
CA LEU A 155 16.30 -12.99 -56.61
C LEU A 155 16.21 -13.14 -58.12
N PHE A 156 17.25 -12.80 -58.88
CA PHE A 156 17.18 -12.69 -60.34
C PHE A 156 18.33 -13.43 -61.03
N SER A 157 18.04 -13.99 -62.20
CA SER A 157 19.08 -14.49 -63.11
C SER A 157 19.79 -13.32 -63.80
N ASN A 158 21.07 -13.50 -64.17
CA ASN A 158 21.94 -12.42 -64.66
C ASN A 158 21.28 -11.58 -65.79
N ALA A 159 21.24 -10.25 -65.60
CA ALA A 159 20.62 -9.26 -66.49
C ALA A 159 19.14 -9.51 -66.89
N SER A 160 18.37 -10.21 -66.05
CA SER A 160 16.97 -10.55 -66.34
C SER A 160 16.04 -10.16 -65.18
N ALA A 161 14.79 -9.80 -65.51
CA ALA A 161 13.70 -9.65 -64.55
C ALA A 161 13.03 -10.99 -64.17
N THR A 162 13.58 -12.13 -64.63
CA THR A 162 13.10 -13.46 -64.26
C THR A 162 13.58 -13.84 -62.87
N LEU A 163 12.62 -14.16 -61.99
CA LEU A 163 12.93 -14.60 -60.63
C LEU A 163 13.63 -15.95 -60.61
N HIS A 164 14.70 -16.06 -59.83
CA HIS A 164 15.39 -17.31 -59.58
C HIS A 164 14.51 -18.25 -58.74
N PRO A 165 14.56 -19.59 -58.91
CA PRO A 165 13.79 -20.52 -58.07
C PRO A 165 14.03 -20.33 -56.55
N GLY A 166 15.25 -19.93 -56.17
CA GLY A 166 15.63 -19.59 -54.80
C GLY A 166 14.97 -18.32 -54.22
N ALA A 167 14.44 -17.42 -55.07
CA ALA A 167 13.72 -16.22 -54.67
C ALA A 167 12.45 -16.56 -53.86
N THR A 168 11.85 -17.71 -54.17
CA THR A 168 10.61 -18.22 -53.55
C THR A 168 10.72 -18.30 -52.03
N GLN A 169 11.86 -18.71 -51.48
CA GLN A 169 12.05 -18.86 -50.05
C GLN A 169 12.08 -17.51 -49.32
N GLN A 170 12.77 -16.50 -49.88
CA GLN A 170 12.86 -15.17 -49.28
C GLN A 170 11.54 -14.39 -49.44
N LEU A 171 10.92 -14.45 -50.62
CA LEU A 171 9.62 -13.83 -50.86
C LEU A 171 8.53 -14.50 -50.02
N GLY A 172 8.61 -15.81 -49.79
CA GLY A 172 7.70 -16.55 -48.92
C GLY A 172 7.72 -16.05 -47.47
N GLN A 173 8.90 -15.72 -46.92
CA GLN A 173 9.00 -15.13 -45.58
C GLN A 173 8.35 -13.75 -45.49
N LEU A 174 8.50 -12.93 -46.52
CA LEU A 174 7.87 -11.61 -46.61
C LEU A 174 6.34 -11.74 -46.76
N VAL A 175 5.85 -12.67 -47.59
CA VAL A 175 4.41 -12.97 -47.74
C VAL A 175 3.82 -13.40 -46.40
N GLU A 176 4.47 -14.31 -45.67
CA GLU A 176 4.03 -14.74 -44.34
C GLU A 176 4.03 -13.61 -43.30
N PHE A 177 5.00 -12.69 -43.39
CA PHE A 177 4.98 -11.48 -42.56
C PHE A 177 3.79 -10.58 -42.89
N MET A 178 3.50 -10.35 -44.18
CA MET A 178 2.38 -9.51 -44.62
C MET A 178 1.00 -10.11 -44.34
N ARG A 179 0.90 -11.46 -44.30
CA ARG A 179 -0.30 -12.18 -43.86
C ARG A 179 -0.55 -11.97 -42.37
N ARG A 180 0.49 -12.11 -41.54
CA ARG A 180 0.41 -11.87 -40.09
C ARG A 180 0.17 -10.40 -39.73
N ASN A 181 0.54 -9.47 -40.62
CA ASN A 181 0.39 -8.03 -40.42
C ASN A 181 -0.56 -7.43 -41.48
N PRO A 182 -1.89 -7.61 -41.38
CA PRO A 182 -2.85 -7.24 -42.43
C PRO A 182 -2.90 -5.73 -42.74
N LYS A 183 -2.41 -4.88 -41.83
CA LYS A 183 -2.34 -3.42 -42.01
C LYS A 183 -1.07 -2.94 -42.72
N ALA A 184 -0.05 -3.80 -42.87
CA ALA A 184 1.22 -3.41 -43.48
C ALA A 184 1.04 -3.13 -44.98
N ARG A 185 1.70 -2.08 -45.50
CA ARG A 185 1.84 -1.80 -46.93
C ARG A 185 3.33 -1.80 -47.25
N ILE A 186 3.70 -2.23 -48.46
CA ILE A 186 5.09 -2.30 -48.89
C ILE A 186 5.31 -1.51 -50.18
N ILE A 187 6.51 -0.95 -50.31
CA ILE A 187 7.02 -0.39 -51.54
C ILE A 187 8.20 -1.26 -51.95
N VAL A 188 8.13 -1.84 -53.15
CA VAL A 188 9.19 -2.62 -53.76
C VAL A 188 9.97 -1.68 -54.67
N GLU A 189 11.21 -1.36 -54.26
CA GLU A 189 12.12 -0.56 -55.05
C GLU A 189 13.13 -1.46 -55.76
N GLY A 190 13.12 -1.46 -57.09
CA GLY A 190 14.14 -2.12 -57.90
C GLY A 190 15.31 -1.18 -58.15
N TYR A 191 16.54 -1.69 -58.10
CA TYR A 191 17.76 -0.96 -58.43
C TYR A 191 18.59 -1.78 -59.41
N THR A 192 19.31 -1.11 -60.30
CA THR A 192 20.28 -1.72 -61.23
C THR A 192 21.67 -1.12 -60.97
N ASP A 193 22.72 -1.72 -61.55
CA ASP A 193 24.04 -1.12 -61.50
C ASP A 193 24.12 0.14 -62.37
N SER A 194 25.22 0.88 -62.27
CA SER A 194 25.42 2.11 -63.04
C SER A 194 26.00 1.86 -64.44
N VAL A 195 25.98 0.62 -64.93
CA VAL A 195 26.61 0.24 -66.20
C VAL A 195 25.53 0.14 -67.27
N GLY A 196 25.70 0.88 -68.37
CA GLY A 196 24.77 0.91 -69.49
C GLY A 196 23.83 2.12 -69.51
N PRO A 197 22.90 2.19 -70.49
CA PRO A 197 22.04 3.35 -70.67
C PRO A 197 21.02 3.52 -69.53
N ALA A 198 20.88 4.74 -69.01
CA ALA A 198 19.94 5.03 -67.91
C ALA A 198 18.49 4.60 -68.20
N ALA A 199 18.03 4.76 -69.46
CA ALA A 199 16.69 4.35 -69.86
C ALA A 199 16.50 2.82 -69.80
N TYR A 200 17.54 2.05 -70.14
CA TYR A 200 17.53 0.59 -70.06
C TYR A 200 17.51 0.14 -68.60
N ASN A 201 18.35 0.74 -67.77
CA ASN A 201 18.46 0.45 -66.34
C ASN A 201 17.17 0.78 -65.58
N GLN A 202 16.49 1.87 -65.92
CA GLN A 202 15.18 2.22 -65.38
C GLN A 202 14.08 1.21 -65.77
N GLN A 203 14.08 0.74 -67.03
CA GLN A 203 13.12 -0.28 -67.48
C GLN A 203 13.37 -1.62 -66.77
N LEU A 204 14.64 -2.01 -66.63
CA LEU A 204 15.04 -3.23 -65.95
C LEU A 204 14.70 -3.17 -64.45
N SER A 205 15.01 -2.06 -63.76
CA SER A 205 14.68 -1.90 -62.34
C SER A 205 13.17 -1.92 -62.08
N GLN A 206 12.38 -1.29 -62.96
CA GLN A 206 10.91 -1.33 -62.89
C GLN A 206 10.37 -2.74 -63.13
N ALA A 207 10.88 -3.45 -64.13
CA ALA A 207 10.47 -4.82 -64.44
C ALA A 207 10.80 -5.78 -63.29
N CYS A 208 11.96 -5.65 -62.66
CA CYS A 208 12.34 -6.41 -61.47
C CYS A 208 11.40 -6.13 -60.29
N ALA A 209 11.10 -4.85 -60.02
CA ALA A 209 10.16 -4.48 -58.96
C ALA A 209 8.76 -5.07 -59.20
N GLN A 210 8.29 -5.07 -60.45
CA GLN A 210 7.01 -5.67 -60.83
C GLN A 210 7.01 -7.18 -60.72
N ALA A 211 8.10 -7.87 -61.09
CA ALA A 211 8.22 -9.31 -60.94
C ALA A 211 8.12 -9.75 -59.47
N VAL A 212 8.80 -9.01 -58.58
CA VAL A 212 8.69 -9.24 -57.12
C VAL A 212 7.28 -8.95 -56.61
N ALA A 213 6.66 -7.84 -57.03
CA ALA A 213 5.28 -7.53 -56.65
C ALA A 213 4.30 -8.64 -57.09
N GLY A 214 4.42 -9.11 -58.33
CA GLY A 214 3.61 -10.20 -58.87
C GLY A 214 3.79 -11.51 -58.10
N ALA A 215 5.01 -11.83 -57.68
CA ALA A 215 5.25 -13.02 -56.84
C ALA A 215 4.62 -12.90 -55.44
N ILE A 216 4.64 -11.70 -54.84
CA ILE A 216 3.99 -11.44 -53.54
C ILE A 216 2.46 -11.50 -53.68
N GLU A 217 1.91 -11.00 -54.80
CA GLU A 217 0.50 -11.10 -55.13
C GLU A 217 0.05 -12.55 -55.36
N ALA A 218 0.85 -13.34 -56.09
CA ALA A 218 0.63 -14.78 -56.25
C ALA A 218 0.67 -15.53 -54.91
N GLY A 219 1.42 -14.99 -53.94
CA GLY A 219 1.40 -15.40 -52.54
C GLY A 219 0.11 -15.02 -51.77
N GLY A 220 -0.89 -14.42 -52.41
CA GLY A 220 -2.19 -14.10 -51.82
C GLY A 220 -2.27 -12.75 -51.09
N ILE A 221 -1.30 -11.86 -51.30
CA ILE A 221 -1.36 -10.49 -50.77
C ILE A 221 -2.09 -9.60 -51.78
N SER A 222 -3.02 -8.77 -51.30
CA SER A 222 -3.74 -7.83 -52.17
C SER A 222 -2.80 -6.81 -52.81
N SER A 223 -2.92 -6.64 -54.13
CA SER A 223 -2.18 -5.64 -54.92
C SER A 223 -2.30 -4.21 -54.38
N ARG A 224 -3.43 -3.85 -53.75
CA ARG A 224 -3.62 -2.55 -53.08
C ARG A 224 -2.64 -2.28 -51.92
N ARG A 225 -1.92 -3.30 -51.46
CA ARG A 225 -0.94 -3.21 -50.37
C ARG A 225 0.50 -3.14 -50.88
N ILE A 226 0.70 -3.17 -52.20
CA ILE A 226 2.01 -3.30 -52.85
C ILE A 226 2.15 -2.17 -53.87
N GLN A 227 3.28 -1.47 -53.85
CA GLN A 227 3.65 -0.50 -54.86
C GLN A 227 5.02 -0.88 -55.42
N ALA A 228 5.16 -0.95 -56.74
CA ALA A 228 6.42 -1.30 -57.41
C ALA A 228 7.02 -0.09 -58.15
N ILE A 229 8.27 0.24 -57.84
CA ILE A 229 8.97 1.42 -58.37
C ILE A 229 10.39 1.01 -58.79
N GLY A 230 10.75 1.27 -60.04
CA GLY A 230 12.14 1.20 -60.51
C GLY A 230 12.88 2.50 -60.21
N ARG A 231 14.14 2.38 -59.80
CA ARG A 231 15.09 3.48 -59.55
C ARG A 231 16.39 3.27 -60.31
#